data_AF-U6DGJ5-F1
#
_entry.id   AF-U6DGJ5-F1
#
_cell.length_a   1.000
_cell.length_b   1.000
_cell.length_c   1.000
_cell.angle_alpha   90.00
_cell.angle_beta   90.00
_cell.angle_gamma   90.00
#
_symmetry.space_group_name_H-M   'P 1'
#
loop_
_entity.id
_entity.type
_entity.pdbx_description
1 polymer ?
#
loop_
_entity_poly.entity_id
_entity_poly.type
_entity_poly.pdbx_seq_one_letter_code
_entity_poly.pdbx_strand_id
1 'polypeptide(L)'
;AAAILQKVGRPNLQLQMDLFHWQIMDGNLTGNIREFLPLVGHVQVAQVPGRGEPDSPGELNFPYLFQLLEDEGYEGFVGCEYRPQGEGAPGLRAWGKGALD
;
A
#
# COMPACT_ATOMS: atom_id res chain seq x y z
N ALA A 1 0.63 1.82 -16.18
CA ALA A 1 -0.62 1.06 -15.97
C ALA A 1 -1.87 1.91 -16.19
N ALA A 2 -1.98 3.10 -15.57
CA ALA A 2 -3.16 3.98 -15.69
C ALA A 2 -3.62 4.27 -17.13
N ALA A 3 -2.67 4.56 -18.05
CA ALA A 3 -3.00 4.78 -19.46
C ALA A 3 -3.63 3.55 -20.16
N ILE A 4 -3.27 2.32 -19.75
CA ILE A 4 -3.88 1.10 -20.27
C ILE A 4 -5.28 0.94 -19.69
N LEU A 5 -5.46 1.19 -18.40
CA LEU A 5 -6.77 1.12 -17.74
C LEU A 5 -7.78 2.07 -18.42
N GLN A 6 -7.38 3.32 -18.66
CA GLN A 6 -8.19 4.32 -19.35
C GLN A 6 -8.55 3.90 -20.77
N LYS A 7 -7.60 3.31 -21.52
CA LYS A 7 -7.86 2.79 -22.87
C LYS A 7 -8.83 1.62 -22.87
N VAL A 8 -8.80 0.76 -21.85
CA VAL A 8 -9.74 -0.37 -21.72
C VAL A 8 -11.16 0.13 -21.39
N GLY A 9 -11.29 1.20 -20.59
CA GLY A 9 -12.55 1.92 -20.40
C GLY A 9 -13.67 1.09 -19.77
N ARG A 10 -13.32 0.08 -18.96
CA ARG A 10 -14.29 -0.79 -18.27
C ARG A 10 -14.51 -0.31 -16.84
N PRO A 11 -15.77 -0.07 -16.40
CA PRO A 11 -16.05 0.48 -15.07
C PRO A 11 -15.73 -0.50 -13.93
N ASN A 12 -15.64 -1.80 -14.23
CA ASN A 12 -15.35 -2.86 -13.27
C ASN A 12 -13.86 -3.26 -13.25
N LEU A 13 -12.98 -2.47 -13.88
CA LEU A 13 -11.55 -2.70 -13.89
C LEU A 13 -10.88 -1.54 -13.15
N GLN A 14 -9.97 -1.86 -12.22
CA GLN A 14 -9.26 -0.89 -11.39
C GLN A 14 -7.78 -1.30 -11.23
N LEU A 15 -6.95 -0.39 -10.75
CA LEU A 15 -5.54 -0.67 -10.43
C LEU A 15 -5.39 -1.34 -9.07
N GLN A 16 -4.39 -2.21 -8.97
CA GLN A 16 -3.84 -2.69 -7.70
C GLN A 16 -2.58 -1.88 -7.41
N MET A 17 -2.58 -1.14 -6.30
CA MET A 17 -1.49 -0.29 -5.85
C MET A 17 -0.69 -1.02 -4.78
N ASP A 18 0.39 -1.67 -5.19
CA ASP A 18 1.37 -2.24 -4.27
C ASP A 18 2.44 -1.20 -3.95
N LEU A 19 2.43 -0.68 -2.71
CA LEU A 19 3.36 0.36 -2.27
C LEU A 19 4.82 -0.10 -2.22
N PHE A 20 5.08 -1.39 -2.04
CA PHE A 20 6.43 -1.94 -2.10
C PHE A 20 6.99 -1.80 -3.52
N HIS A 21 6.20 -2.17 -4.53
CA HIS A 21 6.62 -2.04 -5.93
C HIS A 21 6.72 -0.59 -6.38
N TRP A 22 5.78 0.26 -5.97
CA TRP A 22 5.80 1.68 -6.35
C TRP A 22 7.00 2.41 -5.76
N GLN A 23 7.37 2.12 -4.51
CA GLN A 23 8.56 2.72 -3.92
C GLN A 23 9.84 2.34 -4.68
N ILE A 24 9.99 1.07 -5.05
CA ILE A 24 11.19 0.57 -5.73
C ILE A 24 11.29 1.11 -7.16
N MET A 25 10.17 1.18 -7.88
CA MET A 25 10.17 1.51 -9.31
C MET A 25 10.12 3.01 -9.57
N ASP A 26 9.33 3.74 -8.80
CA ASP A 26 8.96 5.12 -9.11
C ASP A 26 9.20 6.09 -7.94
N GLY A 27 9.13 5.61 -6.69
CA GLY A 27 9.17 6.44 -5.50
C GLY A 27 7.98 7.43 -5.45
N ASN A 28 8.23 8.63 -4.92
CA ASN A 28 7.26 9.74 -4.87
C ASN A 28 5.84 9.32 -4.40
N LEU A 29 5.76 8.45 -3.38
CA LEU A 29 4.50 7.82 -2.99
C LEU A 29 3.40 8.83 -2.67
N THR A 30 3.71 9.93 -1.99
CA THR A 30 2.70 10.97 -1.68
C THR A 30 2.04 11.54 -2.93
N GLY A 31 2.84 11.93 -3.93
CA GLY A 31 2.34 12.49 -5.18
C GLY A 31 1.58 11.43 -5.98
N ASN A 32 2.15 10.23 -6.07
CA ASN A 32 1.57 9.14 -6.86
C ASN A 32 0.25 8.62 -6.25
N ILE A 33 0.13 8.56 -4.92
CA ILE A 33 -1.14 8.21 -4.24
C ILE A 33 -2.20 9.25 -4.61
N ARG A 34 -1.94 10.54 -4.41
CA ARG A 34 -2.89 11.62 -4.76
C ARG A 34 -3.35 11.57 -6.21
N GLU A 35 -2.43 11.31 -7.13
CA GLU A 35 -2.73 11.30 -8.56
C GLU A 35 -3.56 10.07 -8.96
N PHE A 36 -3.21 8.89 -8.45
CA PHE A 36 -3.72 7.63 -9.00
C PHE A 36 -4.74 6.92 -8.14
N LEU A 37 -4.92 7.30 -6.87
CA LEU A 37 -5.89 6.67 -5.97
C LEU A 37 -7.32 6.60 -6.53
N PRO A 38 -7.84 7.60 -7.29
CA PRO A 38 -9.15 7.49 -7.94
C PRO A 38 -9.31 6.32 -8.92
N LEU A 39 -8.21 5.72 -9.37
CA LEU A 39 -8.18 4.57 -10.28
C LEU A 39 -7.91 3.25 -9.56
N VAL A 40 -7.66 3.27 -8.25
CA VAL A 40 -7.24 2.12 -7.45
C VAL A 40 -8.45 1.42 -6.83
N GLY A 41 -8.48 0.09 -6.97
CA GLY A 41 -9.48 -0.77 -6.32
C GLY A 41 -8.93 -1.48 -5.09
N HIS A 42 -7.61 -1.68 -5.02
CA HIS A 42 -6.96 -2.39 -3.91
C HIS A 42 -5.56 -1.86 -3.65
N VAL A 43 -5.20 -1.71 -2.37
CA VAL A 43 -3.85 -1.32 -1.93
C VAL A 43 -3.18 -2.51 -1.24
N GLN A 44 -1.88 -2.68 -1.42
CA GLN A 44 -1.07 -3.64 -0.70
C GLN A 44 0.18 -2.99 -0.11
N VAL A 45 0.67 -3.57 0.98
CA VAL A 45 1.81 -3.05 1.74
C VAL A 45 2.82 -4.13 2.10
N ALA A 46 4.08 -3.77 1.98
CA ALA A 46 5.24 -4.44 2.57
C ALA A 46 6.38 -3.42 2.70
N GLN A 47 7.23 -3.59 3.70
CA GLN A 47 8.35 -2.67 3.94
C GLN A 47 9.46 -2.83 2.90
N VAL A 48 10.11 -1.73 2.54
CA VAL A 48 11.21 -1.69 1.56
C VAL A 48 12.54 -1.55 2.30
N PRO A 49 13.62 -2.25 1.86
CA PRO A 49 13.69 -3.15 0.70
C PRO A 49 13.37 -4.63 1.00
N GLY A 50 13.23 -4.99 2.28
CA GLY A 50 13.20 -6.40 2.71
C GLY A 50 11.89 -7.16 2.43
N ARG A 51 10.83 -6.45 2.01
CA ARG A 51 9.45 -6.97 1.88
C ARG A 51 8.93 -7.57 3.19
N GLY A 52 9.36 -7.03 4.33
CA GLY A 52 8.92 -7.43 5.67
C GLY A 52 7.66 -6.70 6.11
N GLU A 53 7.24 -6.93 7.35
CA GLU A 53 6.12 -6.24 8.00
C GLU A 53 6.25 -4.70 7.86
N PRO A 54 5.14 -3.95 7.79
CA PRO A 54 5.17 -2.48 7.78
C PRO A 54 5.99 -1.82 8.90
N ASP A 55 6.06 -2.42 10.08
CA ASP A 55 6.86 -1.94 11.24
C ASP A 55 8.30 -2.48 11.27
N SER A 56 8.68 -3.36 10.34
CA SER A 56 10.07 -3.81 10.22
C SER A 56 10.99 -2.65 9.81
N PRO A 57 12.31 -2.73 10.09
CA PRO A 57 13.26 -1.71 9.65
C PRO A 57 13.23 -1.52 8.12
N GLY A 58 13.06 -0.28 7.69
CA GLY A 58 13.03 0.08 6.28
C GLY A 58 12.85 1.57 6.05
N GLU A 59 12.61 1.94 4.81
CA GLU A 59 12.57 3.34 4.36
C GLU A 59 11.16 3.96 4.35
N LEU A 60 10.10 3.14 4.42
CA LEU A 60 8.73 3.62 4.36
C LEU A 60 8.15 3.91 5.75
N ASN A 61 7.55 5.09 5.89
CA ASN A 61 6.77 5.49 7.06
C ASN A 61 5.29 5.14 6.86
N PHE A 62 4.87 3.95 7.29
CA PHE A 62 3.50 3.48 7.09
C PHE A 62 2.41 4.25 7.84
N PRO A 63 2.60 4.71 9.10
CA PRO A 63 1.63 5.60 9.74
C PRO A 63 1.28 6.83 8.89
N TYR A 64 2.27 7.44 8.26
CA TYR A 64 2.05 8.56 7.33
C TYR A 64 1.29 8.12 6.07
N LEU A 65 1.66 6.98 5.48
CA LEU A 65 1.01 6.47 4.26
C LEU A 65 -0.45 6.07 4.51
N PHE A 66 -0.77 5.50 5.67
CA PHE A 66 -2.15 5.17 6.05
C PHE A 66 -2.98 6.44 6.27
N GLN A 67 -2.46 7.42 6.99
CA GLN A 67 -3.14 8.71 7.12
C GLN A 67 -3.38 9.37 5.76
N LEU A 68 -2.41 9.31 4.85
CA LEU A 68 -2.59 9.83 3.50
C LEU A 68 -3.70 9.10 2.73
N LEU A 69 -3.80 7.78 2.85
CA LEU A 69 -4.88 7.01 2.22
C LEU A 69 -6.25 7.42 2.77
N GLU A 70 -6.35 7.62 4.09
CA GLU A 70 -7.57 8.11 4.73
C GLU A 70 -7.93 9.53 4.27
N ASP A 71 -6.96 10.45 4.27
CA ASP A 71 -7.15 11.85 3.87
C ASP A 71 -7.61 11.99 2.41
N GLU A 72 -7.12 11.11 1.53
CA GLU A 72 -7.50 11.05 0.12
C GLU A 72 -8.75 10.19 -0.14
N GLY A 73 -9.40 9.69 0.92
CA GLY A 73 -10.71 9.03 0.87
C GLY A 73 -10.68 7.56 0.42
N TYR A 74 -9.60 6.83 0.67
CA TYR A 74 -9.54 5.39 0.39
C TYR A 74 -10.38 4.58 1.39
N GLU A 75 -11.45 3.94 0.91
CA GLU A 75 -12.35 3.12 1.74
C GLU A 75 -12.17 1.60 1.52
N GLY A 76 -11.19 1.20 0.71
CA GLY A 76 -10.94 -0.20 0.38
C GLY A 76 -10.08 -0.93 1.41
N PHE A 77 -9.91 -2.25 1.22
CA PHE A 77 -9.03 -3.04 2.07
C PHE A 77 -7.55 -2.83 1.72
N VAL A 78 -6.70 -2.80 2.75
CA VAL A 78 -5.23 -2.85 2.62
C VAL A 78 -4.74 -4.28 2.81
N GLY A 79 -4.14 -4.85 1.76
CA GLY A 79 -3.56 -6.19 1.78
C GLY A 79 -2.17 -6.24 2.40
N CYS A 80 -1.96 -7.16 3.33
CA CYS A 80 -0.69 -7.40 4.03
C CYS A 80 0.22 -8.36 3.24
N GLU A 81 0.81 -7.92 2.12
CA GLU A 81 1.61 -8.79 1.23
C GLU A 81 3.11 -8.76 1.54
N TYR A 82 3.47 -9.02 2.79
CA TYR A 82 4.86 -9.12 3.24
C TYR A 82 5.30 -10.56 3.55
N ARG A 83 6.60 -10.75 3.69
CA ARG A 83 7.24 -11.96 4.21
C ARG A 83 7.48 -11.79 5.70
N PRO A 84 6.78 -12.53 6.57
CA PRO A 84 6.93 -12.35 8.01
C PRO A 84 8.37 -12.60 8.47
N GLN A 85 8.94 -11.67 9.23
CA GLN A 85 10.28 -11.81 9.79
C GLN A 85 10.20 -12.30 11.24
N GLY A 86 9.84 -13.58 11.42
CA GLY A 86 9.81 -14.25 12.72
C GLY A 86 9.19 -15.66 12.67
N GLU A 87 9.55 -16.52 13.62
CA GLU A 87 8.88 -17.83 13.79
C GLU A 87 7.50 -17.60 14.45
N GLY A 88 6.43 -17.86 13.70
CA GLY A 88 5.06 -17.85 14.20
C GLY A 88 4.29 -16.57 13.88
N ALA A 89 3.09 -16.45 14.44
CA ALA A 89 2.13 -15.38 14.15
C ALA A 89 2.20 -14.10 15.04
N PRO A 90 3.35 -13.58 15.53
CA PRO A 90 3.36 -12.30 16.24
C PRO A 90 3.36 -11.06 15.34
N GLY A 91 3.77 -11.15 14.06
CA GLY A 91 3.90 -9.99 13.15
C GLY A 91 2.58 -9.22 12.92
N LEU A 92 1.44 -9.90 12.89
CA LEU A 92 0.13 -9.24 12.72
C LEU A 92 -0.33 -8.47 13.98
N ARG A 93 0.21 -8.78 15.17
CA ARG A 93 -0.30 -8.25 16.44
C ARG A 93 0.27 -6.88 16.82
N ALA A 94 1.44 -6.51 16.28
CA ALA A 94 2.15 -5.31 16.70
C ALA A 94 1.70 -4.05 15.94
N TRP A 95 1.75 -4.06 14.60
CA TRP A 95 1.44 -2.88 13.80
C TRP A 95 -0.04 -2.74 13.43
N GLY A 96 -0.80 -3.85 13.34
CA GLY A 96 -2.22 -3.82 13.00
C GLY A 96 -3.14 -3.20 14.06
N LYS A 97 -2.67 -3.05 15.31
CA LYS A 97 -3.45 -2.43 16.40
C LYS A 97 -3.52 -0.90 16.31
N GLY A 98 -2.47 -0.24 15.81
CA GLY A 98 -2.44 1.23 15.73
C GLY A 98 -3.01 1.81 14.44
N ALA A 99 -3.32 0.97 13.45
CA ALA A 99 -3.83 1.37 12.15
C ALA A 99 -5.35 1.11 11.98
N LEU A 100 -6.02 0.61 13.02
CA LEU A 100 -7.43 0.21 13.01
C LEU A 100 -8.24 0.78 14.20
N ASP A 101 -7.62 1.65 15.01
CA ASP A 101 -8.23 2.35 16.15
C ASP A 101 -8.47 3.82 15.78
#